data_AF-A0A418BJ78-F1
#
_entry.id   AF-A0A418BJ78-F1
#
_cell.length_a   1.000
_cell.length_b   1.000
_cell.length_c   1.000
_cell.angle_alpha   90.00
_cell.angle_beta   90.00
_cell.angle_gamma   90.00
#
_symmetry.space_group_name_H-M   'P 1'
#
loop_
_entity.id
_entity.type
_entity.pdbx_description
1 polymer ?
#
loop_
_entity_poly.entity_id
_entity_poly.type
_entity_poly.pdbx_seq_one_letter_code
_entity_poly.pdbx_strand_id
1 'polypeptide(L)'
;GQDGSYLSELLLSKGYIVHGIIRRSSSFNTGRINHLYKDPHLNGVRLFLHYGDLSDSSNLCSIVSTVQPHEVYNLGAMSHVKVSFEMPEYTADIDGLGTLRLLNAIRTCGRPDTSVPQNEDTPFHPRSPYGVAKQYAFWTVVNYREAYGMYCVNGILFNHESPRRGPTFVTRKVFVPSFDFVLATGECHSVREFIEVAFAAVGLPVRWEGGPMGSVDEVGVVGNDQRVVIRVDPKYFRPAEVDLLLGDASKAKRVLPWEPSTTFEALVAEMIQSDMHDIAQRSNHVATTQ
;
A
#
# COMPACT_ATOMS: atom_id res chain seq x y z
N GLY A 1 5.56 3.26 4.47
CA GLY A 1 4.27 2.56 4.61
C GLY A 1 4.52 1.08 4.89
N GLN A 2 3.62 0.20 4.45
CA GLN A 2 3.88 -1.25 4.33
C GLN A 2 5.04 -1.48 3.36
N ASP A 3 4.86 -0.97 2.15
CA ASP A 3 5.58 -1.42 0.95
C ASP A 3 7.03 -0.91 0.99
N GLY A 4 7.22 0.32 1.47
CA GLY A 4 8.53 0.89 1.76
C GLY A 4 9.35 0.13 2.83
N SER A 5 8.74 -0.70 3.69
CA SER A 5 9.52 -1.54 4.62
C SER A 5 10.11 -2.76 3.90
N TYR A 6 9.31 -3.47 3.09
CA TYR A 6 9.76 -4.58 2.26
C TYR A 6 10.72 -4.12 1.15
N LEU A 7 10.47 -2.96 0.53
CA LEU A 7 11.40 -2.39 -0.43
C LEU A 7 12.74 -2.00 0.22
N SER A 8 12.73 -1.51 1.46
CA SER A 8 13.98 -1.26 2.19
C SER A 8 14.77 -2.57 2.40
N GLU A 9 14.11 -3.66 2.79
CA GLU A 9 14.75 -4.99 2.91
C GLU A 9 15.30 -5.51 1.57
N LEU A 10 14.53 -5.36 0.49
CA LEU A 10 14.92 -5.79 -0.85
C LEU A 10 16.13 -5.03 -1.39
N LEU A 11 16.15 -3.70 -1.22
CA LEU A 11 17.27 -2.87 -1.67
C LEU A 11 18.51 -3.09 -0.78
N LEU A 12 18.34 -3.15 0.55
CA LEU A 12 19.43 -3.44 1.48
C LEU A 12 20.05 -4.83 1.26
N SER A 13 19.26 -5.86 0.93
CA SER A 13 19.78 -7.20 0.59
C SER A 13 20.50 -7.23 -0.76
N LYS A 14 20.05 -6.43 -1.74
CA LYS A 14 20.75 -6.18 -3.02
C LYS A 14 22.00 -5.28 -2.88
N GLY A 15 22.32 -4.79 -1.69
CA GLY A 15 23.53 -4.05 -1.39
C GLY A 15 23.42 -2.52 -1.43
N TYR A 16 22.23 -1.98 -1.74
CA TYR A 16 21.99 -0.55 -1.89
C TYR A 16 22.21 0.22 -0.59
N ILE A 17 22.51 1.52 -0.74
CA ILE A 17 22.28 2.52 0.31
C ILE A 17 20.86 3.04 0.13
N VAL A 18 20.06 2.97 1.20
CA VAL A 18 18.63 3.29 1.20
C VAL A 18 18.39 4.54 2.05
N HIS A 19 17.77 5.55 1.44
CA HIS A 19 17.33 6.77 2.11
C HIS A 19 15.81 6.80 2.21
N GLY A 20 15.28 6.87 3.43
CA GLY A 20 13.84 6.94 3.69
C GLY A 20 13.40 8.30 4.20
N ILE A 21 12.34 8.88 3.63
CA ILE A 21 11.71 10.09 4.16
C ILE A 21 10.67 9.68 5.23
N ILE A 22 10.77 10.25 6.43
CA ILE A 22 9.86 10.02 7.55
C ILE A 22 9.21 11.34 8.00
N ARG A 23 7.90 11.29 8.25
CA ARG A 23 7.19 12.43 8.85
C ARG A 23 7.55 12.56 10.32
N ARG A 24 7.75 13.80 10.79
CA ARG A 24 7.92 14.08 12.22
C ARG A 24 6.65 13.67 12.99
N SER A 25 6.82 13.03 14.13
CA SER A 25 5.74 12.55 14.99
C SER A 25 6.05 12.87 16.46
N SER A 26 5.03 12.94 17.31
CA SER A 26 5.14 13.02 18.77
C SER A 26 5.35 11.64 19.43
N SER A 27 5.35 10.56 18.64
CA SER A 27 5.54 9.17 19.08
C SER A 27 6.25 8.36 18.01
N PHE A 28 6.96 7.30 18.40
CA PHE A 28 7.71 6.44 17.46
C PHE A 28 6.81 5.88 16.35
N ASN A 29 7.09 6.25 15.11
CA ASN A 29 6.34 5.84 13.91
C ASN A 29 7.14 4.91 12.98
N THR A 30 8.38 4.57 13.36
CA THR A 30 9.33 3.74 12.59
C THR A 30 9.17 2.23 12.77
N GLY A 31 8.20 1.76 13.58
CA GLY A 31 8.10 0.37 14.03
C GLY A 31 8.28 -0.72 12.95
N ARG A 32 7.78 -0.49 11.73
CA ARG A 32 7.91 -1.40 10.56
C ARG A 32 9.34 -1.55 10.00
N ILE A 33 10.29 -0.73 10.45
CA ILE A 33 11.70 -0.73 10.02
C ILE A 33 12.68 -0.68 11.20
N ASN A 34 12.20 -0.77 12.46
CA ASN A 34 13.07 -0.73 13.64
C ASN A 34 14.12 -1.85 13.64
N HIS A 35 13.80 -3.02 13.09
CA HIS A 35 14.72 -4.16 12.95
C HIS A 35 15.78 -3.98 11.85
N LEU A 36 15.62 -2.98 10.97
CA LEU A 36 16.60 -2.60 9.95
C LEU A 36 17.53 -1.48 10.44
N TYR A 37 17.11 -0.75 11.48
CA TYR A 37 17.85 0.38 12.00
C TYR A 37 19.11 -0.08 12.74
N LYS A 38 20.22 0.61 12.48
CA LYS A 38 21.49 0.48 13.18
C LYS A 38 21.95 1.87 13.57
N ASP A 39 22.67 1.98 14.68
CA ASP A 39 23.25 3.25 15.10
C ASP A 39 24.15 3.83 13.97
N PRO A 40 23.91 5.07 13.50
CA PRO A 40 24.65 5.68 12.39
C PRO A 40 26.16 5.78 12.59
N HIS A 41 26.67 5.65 13.81
CA HIS A 41 28.09 5.67 14.12
C HIS A 41 28.78 4.30 13.94
N LEU A 42 28.03 3.25 13.56
CA LEU A 42 28.57 1.92 13.28
C LEU A 42 29.02 1.78 11.81
N ASN A 43 30.09 1.01 11.60
CA ASN A 43 30.55 0.67 10.26
C ASN A 43 29.52 -0.18 9.50
N GLY A 44 29.29 0.14 8.22
CA GLY A 44 28.38 -0.61 7.36
C GLY A 44 26.89 -0.27 7.50
N VAL A 45 26.54 0.87 8.10
CA VAL A 45 25.18 1.43 8.03
C VAL A 45 24.84 1.80 6.58
N ARG A 46 23.67 1.33 6.11
CA ARG A 46 23.15 1.60 4.76
C ARG A 46 21.70 2.09 4.74
N LEU A 47 21.08 2.31 5.90
CA LEU A 47 19.73 2.86 6.00
C LEU A 47 19.81 4.20 6.71
N PHE A 48 19.39 5.27 6.03
CA PHE A 48 19.39 6.63 6.57
C PHE A 48 17.98 7.21 6.49
N LEU A 49 17.54 7.86 7.57
CA LEU A 49 16.18 8.42 7.68
C LEU A 49 16.23 9.94 7.76
N HIS A 50 15.49 10.60 6.87
CA HIS A 50 15.40 12.05 6.75
C HIS A 50 14.03 12.52 7.19
N TYR A 51 13.95 13.60 7.99
CA TYR A 51 12.66 14.21 8.30
C TYR A 51 12.13 14.99 7.10
N GLY A 52 10.89 14.71 6.69
CA GLY A 52 10.24 15.38 5.57
C GLY A 52 8.77 15.03 5.40
N ASP A 53 8.07 15.78 4.55
CA ASP A 53 6.67 15.57 4.19
C ASP A 53 6.44 15.94 2.72
N LEU A 54 5.49 15.28 2.06
CA LEU A 54 5.18 15.52 0.64
C LEU A 54 4.49 16.86 0.36
N SER A 55 4.11 17.61 1.40
CA SER A 55 3.63 19.00 1.28
C SER A 55 4.75 20.05 1.16
N ASP A 56 5.98 19.74 1.59
CA ASP A 56 7.10 20.70 1.66
C ASP A 56 8.10 20.54 0.50
N SER A 57 7.92 21.36 -0.54
CA SER A 57 8.82 21.43 -1.70
C SER A 57 10.28 21.73 -1.33
N SER A 58 10.52 22.57 -0.32
CA SER A 58 11.87 23.01 0.06
C SER A 58 12.63 21.90 0.77
N ASN A 59 11.95 21.16 1.65
CA ASN A 59 12.47 19.95 2.28
C ASN A 59 12.79 18.86 1.23
N LEU A 60 11.87 18.60 0.29
CA LEU A 60 12.10 17.62 -0.78
C LEU A 60 13.32 17.98 -1.65
N CYS A 61 13.46 19.25 -2.07
CA CYS A 61 14.64 19.73 -2.78
C CYS A 61 15.93 19.59 -1.95
N SER A 62 15.88 19.84 -0.64
CA SER A 62 17.03 19.68 0.27
C SER A 62 17.47 18.21 0.38
N ILE A 63 16.52 17.30 0.56
CA ILE A 63 16.80 15.85 0.65
C ILE A 63 17.34 15.33 -0.69
N VAL A 64 16.68 15.64 -1.82
CA VAL A 64 17.10 15.16 -3.15
C VAL A 64 18.48 15.72 -3.53
N SER A 65 18.73 17.02 -3.29
CA SER A 65 20.03 17.64 -3.60
C SER A 65 21.17 17.09 -2.75
N THR A 66 20.92 16.79 -1.46
CA THR A 66 21.91 16.20 -0.54
C THR A 66 22.18 14.72 -0.83
N VAL A 67 21.14 13.93 -1.17
CA VAL A 67 21.26 12.47 -1.36
C VAL A 67 21.77 12.09 -2.76
N GLN A 68 21.46 12.88 -3.80
CA GLN A 68 21.71 12.51 -5.20
C GLN A 68 21.28 11.06 -5.54
N PRO A 69 20.00 10.69 -5.30
CA PRO A 69 19.54 9.32 -5.45
C PRO A 69 19.54 8.85 -6.90
N HIS A 70 20.06 7.64 -7.15
CA HIS A 70 19.99 6.97 -8.46
C HIS A 70 18.57 6.49 -8.79
N GLU A 71 17.78 6.14 -7.76
CA GLU A 71 16.42 5.62 -7.87
C GLU A 71 15.54 6.31 -6.82
N VAL A 72 14.31 6.69 -7.18
CA VAL A 72 13.36 7.34 -6.27
C VAL A 72 12.01 6.64 -6.34
N TYR A 73 11.54 6.14 -5.19
CA TYR A 73 10.29 5.39 -5.06
C TYR A 73 9.26 6.20 -4.27
N ASN A 74 8.31 6.85 -4.94
CA ASN A 74 7.28 7.65 -4.28
C ASN A 74 6.17 6.78 -3.64
N LEU A 75 6.47 6.23 -2.46
CA LEU A 75 5.55 5.40 -1.67
C LEU A 75 4.87 6.19 -0.52
N GLY A 76 4.88 7.53 -0.60
CA GLY A 76 4.16 8.41 0.32
C GLY A 76 2.75 8.72 -0.19
N ALA A 77 1.75 8.59 0.69
CA ALA A 77 0.34 8.75 0.34
C ALA A 77 -0.57 8.91 1.58
N MET A 78 -1.66 9.66 1.43
CA MET A 78 -2.92 9.49 2.15
C MET A 78 -3.68 8.31 1.52
N SER A 79 -3.13 7.10 1.67
CA SER A 79 -3.57 5.92 0.91
C SER A 79 -4.95 5.34 1.33
N HIS A 80 -5.65 5.95 2.28
CA HIS A 80 -6.86 5.39 2.88
C HIS A 80 -8.14 5.95 2.24
N VAL A 81 -8.70 5.24 1.26
CA VAL A 81 -9.80 5.77 0.42
C VAL A 81 -11.03 6.27 1.20
N LYS A 82 -11.48 5.63 2.29
CA LYS A 82 -12.57 6.17 3.14
C LYS A 82 -12.23 7.56 3.72
N VAL A 83 -11.06 7.70 4.36
CA VAL A 83 -10.55 8.97 4.90
C VAL A 83 -10.34 10.02 3.80
N SER A 84 -10.07 9.62 2.54
CA SER A 84 -10.00 10.58 1.43
C SER A 84 -11.33 11.29 1.10
N PHE A 85 -12.48 10.78 1.55
CA PHE A 85 -13.76 11.50 1.50
C PHE A 85 -13.91 12.51 2.67
N GLU A 86 -13.21 12.29 3.79
CA GLU A 86 -13.22 13.15 4.98
C GLU A 86 -12.15 14.24 4.88
N MET A 87 -11.03 13.96 4.18
CA MET A 87 -9.90 14.86 3.97
C MET A 87 -9.49 14.94 2.48
N PRO A 88 -10.39 15.35 1.56
CA PRO A 88 -10.13 15.34 0.12
C PRO A 88 -9.01 16.29 -0.31
N GLU A 89 -8.95 17.50 0.25
CA GLU A 89 -7.93 18.51 -0.07
C GLU A 89 -6.53 18.03 0.33
N TYR A 90 -6.39 17.50 1.55
CA TYR A 90 -5.12 16.91 2.02
C TYR A 90 -4.70 15.69 1.18
N THR A 91 -5.67 14.87 0.72
CA THR A 91 -5.38 13.74 -0.18
C THR A 91 -4.88 14.24 -1.54
N ALA A 92 -5.49 15.29 -2.10
CA ALA A 92 -5.04 15.88 -3.36
C ALA A 92 -3.66 16.55 -3.24
N ASP A 93 -3.38 17.22 -2.11
CA ASP A 93 -2.09 17.86 -1.86
C ASP A 93 -0.94 16.85 -1.69
N ILE A 94 -1.17 15.76 -0.95
CA ILE A 94 -0.13 14.75 -0.71
C ILE A 94 0.05 13.81 -1.90
N ASP A 95 -1.02 13.20 -2.42
CA ASP A 95 -0.92 12.16 -3.45
C ASP A 95 -0.75 12.74 -4.86
N GLY A 96 -1.39 13.89 -5.13
CA GLY A 96 -1.30 14.61 -6.40
C GLY A 96 -0.12 15.58 -6.41
N LEU A 97 -0.24 16.70 -5.68
CA LEU A 97 0.77 17.76 -5.71
C LEU A 97 2.12 17.30 -5.12
N GLY A 98 2.14 16.43 -4.12
CA GLY A 98 3.37 15.84 -3.58
C GLY A 98 4.19 15.06 -4.62
N THR A 99 3.51 14.40 -5.57
CA THR A 99 4.19 13.76 -6.71
C THR A 99 4.82 14.81 -7.63
N LEU A 100 4.11 15.89 -7.96
CA LEU A 100 4.67 17.01 -8.74
C LEU A 100 5.84 17.68 -8.02
N ARG A 101 5.75 17.93 -6.70
CA ARG A 101 6.83 18.52 -5.90
C ARG A 101 8.09 17.66 -5.96
N LEU A 102 7.96 16.34 -5.80
CA LEU A 102 9.09 15.41 -5.85
C LEU A 102 9.72 15.33 -7.25
N LEU A 103 8.90 15.26 -8.31
CA LEU A 103 9.40 15.32 -9.70
C LEU A 103 10.10 16.64 -10.00
N ASN A 104 9.59 17.77 -9.52
CA ASN A 104 10.24 19.06 -9.68
C ASN A 104 11.53 19.15 -8.85
N ALA A 105 11.60 18.58 -7.64
CA ALA A 105 12.83 18.48 -6.86
C ALA A 105 13.91 17.67 -7.59
N ILE A 106 13.56 16.53 -8.19
CA ILE A 106 14.46 15.73 -9.03
C ILE A 106 14.93 16.55 -10.24
N ARG A 107 14.01 17.23 -10.95
CA ARG A 107 14.33 18.10 -12.10
C ARG A 107 15.23 19.29 -11.74
N THR A 108 15.09 19.86 -10.54
CA THR A 108 15.85 21.03 -10.09
C THR A 108 17.20 20.65 -9.47
N CYS A 109 17.35 19.43 -8.94
CA CYS A 109 18.50 19.06 -8.10
C CYS A 109 19.26 17.79 -8.52
N GLY A 110 18.79 17.05 -9.53
CA GLY A 110 19.39 15.81 -10.02
C GLY A 110 19.68 15.81 -11.52
N ARG A 111 20.31 14.75 -12.02
CA ARG A 111 20.62 14.54 -13.45
C ARG A 111 19.56 13.66 -14.13
N PRO A 112 19.00 14.04 -15.29
CA PRO A 112 18.13 13.18 -16.09
C PRO A 112 18.95 12.24 -16.99
N ASP A 113 18.43 11.03 -17.20
CA ASP A 113 18.83 10.10 -18.28
C ASP A 113 17.61 9.24 -18.73
N THR A 114 17.69 8.55 -19.87
CA THR A 114 16.47 8.28 -20.70
C THR A 114 16.35 6.88 -21.36
N SER A 115 15.11 6.41 -21.62
CA SER A 115 14.64 5.47 -22.69
C SER A 115 13.48 4.54 -22.26
N VAL A 116 12.49 4.25 -23.12
CA VAL A 116 11.24 3.50 -22.79
C VAL A 116 10.69 2.66 -23.96
N PRO A 117 9.83 1.64 -23.67
CA PRO A 117 8.57 1.50 -24.43
C PRO A 117 7.31 1.09 -23.60
N GLN A 118 6.15 1.13 -24.27
CA GLN A 118 4.76 1.17 -23.76
C GLN A 118 4.05 -0.23 -23.88
N ASN A 119 2.73 -0.47 -23.79
CA ASN A 119 1.53 0.37 -23.65
C ASN A 119 0.42 -0.29 -22.77
N GLU A 120 -0.82 0.21 -22.78
CA GLU A 120 -1.36 1.20 -21.81
C GLU A 120 -2.88 1.44 -21.98
N ASP A 121 -3.48 1.02 -23.11
CA ASP A 121 -4.67 1.62 -23.78
C ASP A 121 -6.07 1.63 -23.08
N THR A 122 -6.18 1.39 -21.76
CA THR A 122 -7.51 1.37 -21.09
C THR A 122 -7.95 2.76 -20.60
N PRO A 123 -9.14 3.27 -20.99
CA PRO A 123 -9.62 4.58 -20.56
C PRO A 123 -9.84 4.67 -19.04
N PHE A 124 -9.38 5.77 -18.44
CA PHE A 124 -9.52 6.03 -17.01
C PHE A 124 -10.95 6.44 -16.60
N HIS A 125 -11.42 5.90 -15.46
CA HIS A 125 -12.69 6.30 -14.84
C HIS A 125 -12.57 6.30 -13.29
N PRO A 126 -11.92 7.31 -12.67
CA PRO A 126 -11.71 7.35 -11.23
C PRO A 126 -13.04 7.59 -10.46
N ARG A 127 -13.17 6.94 -9.29
CA ARG A 127 -14.40 6.94 -8.47
C ARG A 127 -14.21 7.49 -7.04
N SER A 128 -13.07 8.12 -6.74
CA SER A 128 -12.76 8.71 -5.43
C SER A 128 -11.77 9.88 -5.56
N PRO A 129 -11.67 10.78 -4.56
CA PRO A 129 -10.66 11.85 -4.55
C PRO A 129 -9.23 11.32 -4.66
N TYR A 130 -8.93 10.20 -3.98
CA TYR A 130 -7.68 9.46 -4.15
C TYR A 130 -7.43 9.03 -5.60
N GLY A 131 -8.43 8.47 -6.29
CA GLY A 131 -8.32 8.07 -7.70
C GLY A 131 -8.07 9.25 -8.64
N VAL A 132 -8.69 10.41 -8.38
CA VAL A 132 -8.46 11.64 -9.15
C VAL A 132 -7.05 12.20 -8.89
N ALA A 133 -6.59 12.20 -7.63
CA ALA A 133 -5.23 12.61 -7.28
C ALA A 133 -4.15 11.69 -7.91
N LYS A 134 -4.40 10.38 -7.95
CA LYS A 134 -3.52 9.42 -8.67
C LYS A 134 -3.60 9.56 -10.18
N GLN A 135 -4.75 9.90 -10.76
CA GLN A 135 -4.85 10.24 -12.19
C GLN A 135 -4.03 11.51 -12.52
N TYR A 136 -4.06 12.53 -11.66
CA TYR A 136 -3.22 13.73 -11.80
C TYR A 136 -1.71 13.39 -11.70
N ALA A 137 -1.32 12.58 -10.72
CA ALA A 137 0.05 12.10 -10.56
C ALA A 137 0.51 11.28 -11.79
N PHE A 138 -0.34 10.37 -12.28
CA PHE A 138 -0.10 9.58 -13.48
C PHE A 138 0.16 10.47 -14.71
N TRP A 139 -0.74 11.39 -15.03
CA TRP A 139 -0.57 12.28 -16.19
C TRP A 139 0.59 13.26 -16.01
N THR A 140 0.95 13.61 -14.78
CA THR A 140 2.19 14.37 -14.50
C THR A 140 3.42 13.55 -14.87
N VAL A 141 3.48 12.27 -14.49
CA VAL A 141 4.57 11.35 -14.87
C VAL A 141 4.63 11.17 -16.40
N VAL A 142 3.49 10.94 -17.06
CA VAL A 142 3.41 10.84 -18.54
C VAL A 142 3.92 12.11 -19.21
N ASN A 143 3.41 13.28 -18.81
CA ASN A 143 3.80 14.56 -19.37
C ASN A 143 5.29 14.88 -19.14
N TYR A 144 5.88 14.52 -17.99
CA TYR A 144 7.32 14.71 -17.75
C TYR A 144 8.19 13.73 -18.55
N ARG A 145 7.73 12.49 -18.72
CA ARG A 145 8.33 11.47 -19.62
C ARG A 145 8.34 11.96 -21.07
N GLU A 146 7.24 12.54 -21.54
CA GLU A 146 7.09 12.95 -22.94
C GLU A 146 7.69 14.34 -23.25
N ALA A 147 7.45 15.35 -22.42
CA ALA A 147 7.92 16.72 -22.66
C ALA A 147 9.42 16.94 -22.34
N TYR A 148 10.01 16.10 -21.49
CA TYR A 148 11.41 16.23 -21.04
C TYR A 148 12.24 14.95 -21.22
N GLY A 149 11.70 13.89 -21.83
CA GLY A 149 12.40 12.62 -22.10
C GLY A 149 12.73 11.78 -20.85
N MET A 150 12.27 12.18 -19.66
CA MET A 150 12.69 11.59 -18.39
C MET A 150 12.28 10.11 -18.27
N TYR A 151 13.19 9.26 -17.79
CA TYR A 151 12.84 7.89 -17.44
C TYR A 151 11.96 7.84 -16.18
N CYS A 152 10.65 7.86 -16.37
CA CYS A 152 9.66 7.79 -15.30
C CYS A 152 8.53 6.81 -15.69
N VAL A 153 8.22 5.87 -14.80
CA VAL A 153 7.24 4.78 -15.05
C VAL A 153 6.20 4.72 -13.94
N ASN A 154 4.92 4.53 -14.29
CA ASN A 154 3.85 4.32 -13.32
C ASN A 154 3.66 2.81 -13.08
N GLY A 155 4.18 2.29 -11.97
CA GLY A 155 3.90 0.92 -11.56
C GLY A 155 2.46 0.76 -11.06
N ILE A 156 1.64 -0.05 -11.74
CA ILE A 156 0.33 -0.44 -11.21
C ILE A 156 0.52 -1.64 -10.31
N LEU A 157 0.62 -1.36 -9.03
CA LEU A 157 0.41 -2.40 -8.05
C LEU A 157 -1.09 -2.45 -7.79
N PHE A 158 -1.75 -3.53 -8.23
CA PHE A 158 -3.07 -3.90 -7.70
C PHE A 158 -2.91 -4.25 -6.20
N ASN A 159 -4.00 -4.61 -5.51
CA ASN A 159 -3.97 -4.86 -4.07
C ASN A 159 -2.86 -5.86 -3.68
N HIS A 160 -1.89 -5.38 -2.92
CA HIS A 160 -0.76 -6.13 -2.38
C HIS A 160 -0.72 -5.90 -0.87
N GLU A 161 -0.67 -7.01 -0.15
CA GLU A 161 -1.10 -7.11 1.25
C GLU A 161 -0.09 -7.97 2.00
N SER A 162 -0.03 -7.82 3.33
CA SER A 162 0.95 -8.51 4.17
C SER A 162 0.59 -8.37 5.66
N PRO A 163 1.25 -9.10 6.56
CA PRO A 163 1.22 -8.82 8.00
C PRO A 163 1.56 -7.36 8.40
N ARG A 164 2.25 -6.60 7.53
CA ARG A 164 2.62 -5.20 7.79
C ARG A 164 1.58 -4.18 7.28
N ARG A 165 0.38 -4.58 6.83
CA ARG A 165 -0.65 -3.65 6.32
C ARG A 165 -1.07 -2.60 7.37
N GLY A 166 -1.72 -1.52 6.93
CA GLY A 166 -2.45 -0.64 7.84
C GLY A 166 -3.70 -1.36 8.37
N PRO A 167 -4.11 -1.20 9.65
CA PRO A 167 -5.16 -2.02 10.27
C PRO A 167 -6.60 -1.77 9.77
N THR A 168 -6.76 -1.13 8.60
CA THR A 168 -8.02 -0.57 8.07
C THR A 168 -8.13 -0.63 6.52
N PHE A 169 -7.36 -1.50 5.84
CA PHE A 169 -7.26 -1.69 4.37
C PHE A 169 -7.64 -3.13 3.96
N VAL A 170 -8.15 -3.44 2.75
CA VAL A 170 -8.95 -4.65 2.32
C VAL A 170 -8.93 -5.93 3.15
N THR A 171 -7.76 -6.45 3.47
CA THR A 171 -7.56 -7.59 4.38
C THR A 171 -8.05 -7.29 5.82
N ARG A 172 -8.41 -6.02 6.04
CA ARG A 172 -9.28 -5.32 7.00
C ARG A 172 -10.04 -4.09 6.35
N LYS A 173 -10.67 -4.25 5.15
CA LYS A 173 -11.66 -3.40 4.36
C LYS A 173 -11.21 -2.40 3.22
N VAL A 174 -11.94 -2.35 2.06
CA VAL A 174 -11.49 -2.53 0.60
C VAL A 174 -11.02 -1.33 -0.34
N PHE A 175 -10.60 -1.61 -1.61
CA PHE A 175 -10.49 -0.81 -2.90
C PHE A 175 -9.47 0.38 -3.06
N VAL A 176 -8.89 0.83 -4.23
CA VAL A 176 -9.07 0.68 -5.74
C VAL A 176 -7.79 1.08 -6.61
N PRO A 177 -7.70 0.85 -7.97
CA PRO A 177 -6.46 0.93 -8.82
C PRO A 177 -6.31 2.04 -9.94
N SER A 178 -5.28 1.97 -10.83
CA SER A 178 -4.83 2.96 -11.89
C SER A 178 -3.94 2.34 -13.04
N PHE A 179 -3.14 3.12 -13.83
CA PHE A 179 -2.17 2.67 -14.91
C PHE A 179 -0.66 3.06 -14.64
N ASP A 180 0.47 2.62 -15.27
CA ASP A 180 0.86 2.00 -16.58
C ASP A 180 0.99 0.44 -16.61
N PHE A 181 1.90 -0.19 -15.81
CA PHE A 181 2.22 -1.64 -15.85
C PHE A 181 1.46 -2.47 -14.80
N VAL A 182 0.65 -3.46 -15.20
CA VAL A 182 -0.18 -4.27 -14.30
C VAL A 182 0.61 -5.36 -13.56
N LEU A 183 0.72 -5.24 -12.24
CA LEU A 183 1.14 -6.30 -11.32
C LEU A 183 -0.07 -6.76 -10.50
N ALA A 184 -0.59 -7.95 -10.81
CA ALA A 184 -1.78 -8.55 -10.21
C ALA A 184 -1.71 -10.09 -10.27
N THR A 185 -2.46 -10.78 -9.41
CA THR A 185 -2.54 -12.25 -9.41
C THR A 185 -3.17 -12.81 -10.69
N GLY A 186 -4.20 -12.13 -11.21
CA GLY A 186 -5.13 -12.67 -12.19
C GLY A 186 -6.36 -13.33 -11.57
N GLU A 187 -6.54 -13.19 -10.26
CA GLU A 187 -7.67 -13.70 -9.47
C GLU A 187 -8.44 -12.55 -8.81
N CYS A 188 -9.71 -12.77 -8.49
CA CYS A 188 -10.52 -11.85 -7.67
C CYS A 188 -11.32 -12.66 -6.65
N HIS A 189 -11.15 -12.34 -5.37
CA HIS A 189 -11.83 -12.97 -4.23
C HIS A 189 -12.65 -11.93 -3.48
N SER A 190 -13.82 -12.30 -2.99
CA SER A 190 -14.70 -11.39 -2.25
C SER A 190 -14.29 -11.22 -0.78
N VAL A 191 -14.85 -10.19 -0.14
CA VAL A 191 -14.72 -9.99 1.32
C VAL A 191 -15.32 -11.15 2.12
N ARG A 192 -16.31 -11.87 1.55
CA ARG A 192 -16.92 -13.05 2.16
C ARG A 192 -15.93 -14.22 2.20
N GLU A 193 -15.35 -14.55 1.04
CA GLU A 193 -14.37 -15.65 0.92
C GLU A 193 -13.13 -15.39 1.79
N PHE A 194 -12.65 -14.15 1.86
CA PHE A 194 -11.56 -13.77 2.76
C PHE A 194 -11.91 -14.04 4.24
N ILE A 195 -13.13 -13.69 4.67
CA ILE A 195 -13.61 -13.96 6.02
C ILE A 195 -13.72 -15.47 6.26
N GLU A 196 -14.29 -16.23 5.32
CA GLU A 196 -14.49 -17.68 5.44
C GLU A 196 -13.15 -18.43 5.55
N VAL A 197 -12.16 -18.11 4.71
CA VAL A 197 -10.81 -18.71 4.77
C VAL A 197 -10.09 -18.30 6.06
N ALA A 198 -10.18 -17.04 6.49
CA ALA A 198 -9.57 -16.56 7.72
C ALA A 198 -10.13 -17.25 8.98
N PHE A 199 -11.44 -17.46 9.02
CA PHE A 199 -12.11 -18.17 10.13
C PHE A 199 -11.90 -19.69 10.07
N ALA A 200 -11.82 -20.29 8.88
CA ALA A 200 -11.43 -21.69 8.71
C ALA A 200 -9.99 -21.96 9.18
N ALA A 201 -9.05 -21.03 8.93
CA ALA A 201 -7.66 -21.13 9.35
C ALA A 201 -7.47 -21.21 10.88
N VAL A 202 -8.44 -20.72 11.67
CA VAL A 202 -8.47 -20.84 13.15
C VAL A 202 -9.45 -21.92 13.65
N GLY A 203 -9.96 -22.78 12.77
CA GLY A 203 -10.86 -23.88 13.12
C GLY A 203 -12.30 -23.47 13.50
N LEU A 204 -12.74 -22.27 13.11
CA LEU A 204 -14.04 -21.69 13.44
C LEU A 204 -14.85 -21.33 12.18
N PRO A 205 -15.18 -22.28 11.28
CA PRO A 205 -15.86 -21.98 10.02
C PRO A 205 -17.16 -21.21 10.21
N VAL A 206 -17.33 -20.15 9.41
CA VAL A 206 -18.48 -19.23 9.47
C VAL A 206 -19.66 -19.80 8.67
N ARG A 207 -20.86 -19.58 9.17
CA ARG A 207 -22.13 -19.70 8.44
C ARG A 207 -22.80 -18.33 8.40
N TRP A 208 -23.54 -18.04 7.34
CA TRP A 208 -24.21 -16.74 7.15
C TRP A 208 -25.72 -16.88 7.27
N GLU A 209 -26.34 -15.97 8.03
CA GLU A 209 -27.76 -16.00 8.37
C GLU A 209 -28.34 -14.56 8.41
N GLY A 210 -29.66 -14.43 8.58
CA GLY A 210 -30.33 -13.15 8.88
C GLY A 210 -30.81 -12.33 7.68
N GLY A 211 -30.02 -12.22 6.61
CA GLY A 211 -30.34 -11.37 5.45
C GLY A 211 -29.74 -11.84 4.13
N PRO A 212 -30.12 -11.22 2.98
CA PRO A 212 -29.46 -11.46 1.70
C PRO A 212 -28.03 -10.92 1.72
N MET A 213 -27.15 -11.50 0.88
CA MET A 213 -25.73 -11.16 0.82
C MET A 213 -25.47 -9.65 0.78
N GLY A 214 -24.74 -9.15 1.79
CA GLY A 214 -24.32 -7.76 1.93
C GLY A 214 -25.35 -6.83 2.61
N SER A 215 -26.53 -7.32 3.02
CA SER A 215 -27.50 -6.48 3.75
C SER A 215 -27.04 -6.19 5.19
N VAL A 216 -27.66 -5.18 5.81
CA VAL A 216 -27.42 -4.82 7.22
C VAL A 216 -27.91 -5.87 8.22
N ASP A 217 -28.79 -6.75 7.77
CA ASP A 217 -29.41 -7.84 8.52
C ASP A 217 -28.58 -9.13 8.45
N GLU A 218 -27.60 -9.20 7.55
CA GLU A 218 -26.71 -10.35 7.42
C GLU A 218 -25.72 -10.43 8.60
N VAL A 219 -25.66 -11.61 9.20
CA VAL A 219 -24.74 -11.95 10.29
C VAL A 219 -23.93 -13.19 9.95
N GLY A 220 -22.66 -13.20 10.36
CA GLY A 220 -21.81 -14.39 10.33
C GLY A 220 -21.75 -15.02 11.71
N VAL A 221 -22.14 -16.29 11.82
CA VAL A 221 -22.15 -17.10 13.04
C VAL A 221 -21.10 -18.21 12.98
N VAL A 222 -20.59 -18.62 14.14
CA VAL A 222 -19.70 -19.78 14.28
C VAL A 222 -20.21 -20.74 15.35
N GLY A 223 -19.77 -21.99 15.30
CA GLY A 223 -20.11 -23.01 16.29
C GLY A 223 -21.53 -23.57 16.16
N ASN A 224 -21.86 -24.48 17.08
CA ASN A 224 -23.20 -25.08 17.21
C ASN A 224 -24.15 -24.20 18.04
N ASP A 225 -23.58 -23.24 18.77
CA ASP A 225 -24.24 -22.23 19.62
C ASP A 225 -24.70 -20.98 18.85
N GLN A 226 -24.56 -20.97 17.50
CA GLN A 226 -24.89 -19.84 16.61
C GLN A 226 -24.30 -18.50 17.07
N ARG A 227 -23.06 -18.52 17.59
CA ARG A 227 -22.41 -17.33 18.13
C ARG A 227 -22.09 -16.34 17.02
N VAL A 228 -22.84 -15.24 16.95
CA VAL A 228 -22.60 -14.12 16.02
C VAL A 228 -21.23 -13.49 16.27
N VAL A 229 -20.37 -13.54 15.26
CA VAL A 229 -19.01 -12.96 15.26
C VAL A 229 -18.84 -11.87 14.20
N ILE A 230 -19.68 -11.82 13.17
CA ILE A 230 -19.65 -10.82 12.10
C ILE A 230 -21.01 -10.14 12.00
N ARG A 231 -21.01 -8.82 11.77
CA ARG A 231 -22.19 -8.01 11.42
C ARG A 231 -21.83 -7.00 10.34
N VAL A 232 -22.79 -6.66 9.49
CA VAL A 232 -22.67 -5.54 8.54
C VAL A 232 -23.06 -4.23 9.25
N ASP A 233 -22.33 -3.15 8.96
CA ASP A 233 -22.57 -1.82 9.54
C ASP A 233 -22.37 -0.74 8.45
N PRO A 234 -23.42 0.04 8.12
CA PRO A 234 -23.39 1.05 7.06
C PRO A 234 -22.31 2.11 7.17
N LYS A 235 -21.77 2.41 8.37
CA LYS A 235 -20.74 3.46 8.51
C LYS A 235 -19.47 3.14 7.69
N TYR A 236 -19.24 1.86 7.40
CA TYR A 236 -18.13 1.37 6.60
C TYR A 236 -18.37 1.38 5.08
N PHE A 237 -19.61 1.60 4.62
CA PHE A 237 -19.91 1.76 3.19
C PHE A 237 -19.35 3.08 2.64
N ARG A 238 -19.27 3.21 1.32
CA ARG A 238 -18.75 4.40 0.63
C ARG A 238 -19.85 5.13 -0.16
N PRO A 239 -19.73 6.46 -0.37
CA PRO A 239 -20.64 7.20 -1.25
C PRO A 239 -20.61 6.72 -2.70
N ALA A 240 -19.49 6.13 -3.12
CA ALA A 240 -19.35 5.36 -4.35
C ALA A 240 -18.46 4.14 -4.07
N GLU A 241 -18.97 2.95 -4.37
CA GLU A 241 -18.22 1.69 -4.33
C GLU A 241 -17.70 1.34 -5.75
N VAL A 242 -16.98 0.24 -5.87
CA VAL A 242 -16.54 -0.36 -7.15
C VAL A 242 -16.71 -1.87 -7.03
N ASP A 243 -17.42 -2.50 -7.97
CA ASP A 243 -18.02 -3.83 -7.71
C ASP A 243 -17.09 -5.02 -7.99
N LEU A 244 -16.11 -4.85 -8.88
CA LEU A 244 -15.21 -5.92 -9.34
C LEU A 244 -13.82 -5.36 -9.65
N LEU A 245 -12.75 -6.09 -9.29
CA LEU A 245 -11.37 -5.80 -9.69
C LEU A 245 -10.65 -7.07 -10.11
N LEU A 246 -10.34 -7.19 -11.40
CA LEU A 246 -9.54 -8.28 -11.96
C LEU A 246 -8.42 -7.66 -12.81
N GLY A 247 -7.16 -7.89 -12.42
CA GLY A 247 -6.00 -7.30 -13.11
C GLY A 247 -5.33 -8.27 -14.06
N ASP A 248 -5.26 -7.93 -15.36
CA ASP A 248 -4.50 -8.70 -16.34
C ASP A 248 -3.00 -8.33 -16.29
N ALA A 249 -2.21 -9.15 -15.60
CA ALA A 249 -0.76 -9.00 -15.53
C ALA A 249 0.00 -9.59 -16.74
N SER A 250 -0.68 -9.96 -17.83
CA SER A 250 -0.04 -10.60 -18.99
C SER A 250 1.06 -9.75 -19.64
N LYS A 251 0.98 -8.41 -19.57
CA LYS A 251 2.08 -7.54 -20.00
C LYS A 251 3.32 -7.72 -19.13
N ALA A 252 3.16 -7.71 -17.80
CA ALA A 252 4.27 -7.90 -16.87
C ALA A 252 4.90 -9.29 -17.02
N LYS A 253 4.09 -10.36 -17.08
CA LYS A 253 4.57 -11.75 -17.27
C LYS A 253 5.33 -11.99 -18.59
N ARG A 254 5.15 -11.14 -19.61
CA ARG A 254 5.89 -11.21 -20.90
C ARG A 254 7.18 -10.38 -20.90
N VAL A 255 7.20 -9.24 -20.22
CA VAL A 255 8.27 -8.22 -20.32
C VAL A 255 9.24 -8.29 -19.13
N LEU A 256 8.79 -8.79 -17.98
CA LEU A 256 9.54 -8.90 -16.74
C LEU A 256 9.63 -10.39 -16.34
N PRO A 257 10.73 -10.84 -15.71
CA PRO A 257 10.80 -12.13 -15.03
C PRO A 257 10.03 -12.04 -13.70
N TRP A 258 8.72 -11.86 -13.79
CA TRP A 258 7.82 -11.61 -12.65
C TRP A 258 6.56 -12.46 -12.73
N GLU A 259 6.22 -13.10 -11.61
CA GLU A 259 4.95 -13.78 -11.37
C GLU A 259 4.59 -13.71 -9.87
N PRO A 260 3.31 -13.81 -9.49
CA PRO A 260 2.89 -13.86 -8.10
C PRO A 260 3.31 -15.18 -7.43
N SER A 261 4.16 -15.10 -6.41
CA SER A 261 4.69 -16.27 -5.69
C SER A 261 3.82 -16.80 -4.55
N THR A 262 2.78 -16.05 -4.15
CA THR A 262 1.96 -16.31 -2.95
C THR A 262 0.50 -16.38 -3.35
N THR A 263 -0.19 -17.48 -3.00
CA THR A 263 -1.62 -17.66 -3.29
C THR A 263 -2.49 -16.88 -2.28
N PHE A 264 -3.79 -16.78 -2.58
CA PHE A 264 -4.76 -16.18 -1.67
C PHE A 264 -4.81 -16.85 -0.29
N GLU A 265 -4.83 -18.18 -0.25
CA GLU A 265 -4.90 -18.97 0.99
C GLU A 265 -3.60 -18.85 1.79
N ALA A 266 -2.45 -18.86 1.11
CA ALA A 266 -1.14 -18.68 1.73
C ALA A 266 -1.02 -17.29 2.38
N LEU A 267 -1.49 -16.24 1.71
CA LEU A 267 -1.54 -14.88 2.23
C LEU A 267 -2.46 -14.77 3.46
N VAL A 268 -3.67 -15.35 3.41
CA VAL A 268 -4.60 -15.36 4.55
C VAL A 268 -3.99 -16.10 5.73
N ALA A 269 -3.34 -17.26 5.51
CA ALA A 269 -2.68 -18.03 6.55
C ALA A 269 -1.51 -17.26 7.19
N GLU A 270 -0.64 -16.61 6.39
CA GLU A 270 0.47 -15.78 6.90
C GLU A 270 -0.05 -14.64 7.79
N MET A 271 -1.08 -13.93 7.33
CA MET A 271 -1.69 -12.83 8.08
C MET A 271 -2.30 -13.29 9.41
N ILE A 272 -3.05 -14.39 9.40
CA ILE A 272 -3.68 -14.96 10.61
C ILE A 272 -2.63 -15.45 11.61
N GLN A 273 -1.58 -16.15 11.14
CA GLN A 273 -0.48 -16.60 12.01
C GLN A 273 0.25 -15.41 12.66
N SER A 274 0.47 -14.32 11.93
CA SER A 274 1.09 -13.11 12.48
C SER A 274 0.18 -12.41 13.50
N ASP A 275 -1.12 -12.24 13.23
CA ASP A 275 -2.06 -11.65 14.19
C ASP A 275 -2.17 -12.50 15.48
N MET A 276 -2.19 -13.84 15.35
CA MET A 276 -2.17 -14.75 16.51
C MET A 276 -0.88 -14.63 17.33
N HIS A 277 0.27 -14.48 16.68
CA HIS A 277 1.55 -14.27 17.37
C HIS A 277 1.56 -12.94 18.14
N ASP A 278 1.07 -11.87 17.51
CA ASP A 278 0.95 -10.54 18.12
C ASP A 278 0.02 -10.54 19.34
N ILE A 279 -1.11 -11.26 19.27
CA ILE A 279 -2.04 -11.45 20.39
C ILE A 279 -1.35 -12.22 21.52
N ALA A 280 -0.67 -13.34 21.22
CA ALA A 280 0.01 -14.15 22.22
C ALA A 280 1.11 -13.38 22.97
N GLN A 281 1.93 -12.57 22.27
CA GLN A 281 2.91 -11.71 22.92
C GLN A 281 2.25 -10.71 23.89
N ARG A 282 1.15 -10.07 23.48
CA ARG A 282 0.44 -9.09 24.31
C ARG A 282 -0.19 -9.73 25.55
N SER A 283 -0.81 -10.91 25.41
CA SER A 283 -1.34 -11.68 26.55
C SER A 283 -0.27 -12.05 27.56
N ASN A 284 0.91 -12.50 27.09
CA ASN A 284 2.03 -12.82 27.97
C ASN A 284 2.58 -11.58 28.70
N HIS A 285 2.60 -10.40 28.05
CA HIS A 285 3.05 -9.15 28.66
C HIS A 285 2.10 -8.66 29.77
N VAL A 286 0.78 -8.80 29.58
CA VAL A 286 -0.21 -8.53 30.64
C VAL A 286 -0.04 -9.50 31.81
N ALA A 287 0.22 -10.78 31.54
CA ALA A 287 0.41 -11.81 32.57
C ALA A 287 1.71 -11.69 33.38
N THR A 288 2.73 -10.97 32.90
CA THR A 288 3.97 -10.67 33.65
C THR A 288 4.01 -9.28 34.28
N THR A 289 2.90 -8.53 34.22
CA THR A 289 2.77 -7.19 34.82
C THR A 289 1.63 -7.14 35.86
N GLN A 290 1.37 -8.29 36.52
CA GLN A 290 0.46 -8.45 37.68
C GLN A 290 1.19 -9.22 38.79
#